data_AF-A0A645DCT5-F1
#
_entry.id   AF-A0A645DCT5-F1
#
_cell.length_a   1.000
_cell.length_b   1.000
_cell.length_c   1.000
_cell.angle_alpha   90.00
_cell.angle_beta   90.00
_cell.angle_gamma   90.00
#
_symmetry.space_group_name_H-M   'P 1'
#
loop_
_entity.id
_entity.type
_entity.pdbx_description
1 polymer ?
#
loop_
_entity_poly.entity_id
_entity_poly.type
_entity_poly.pdbx_seq_one_letter_code
_entity_poly.pdbx_strand_id
1 'polypeptide(L)' 'MELSDSLIVLYGGKIAAYFEDTSQLDDEMMGEYMLGLKRQSDEEIGRVCHER' A
#
# COMPACT_ATOMS: atom_id res chain seq x y z
N MET A 1 -7.36 15.00 9.50
CA MET A 1 -7.38 13.61 9.98
C MET A 1 -6.10 13.01 9.45
N GLU A 2 -5.11 12.76 10.30
CA GLU A 2 -3.89 12.05 9.89
C GLU A 2 -4.17 10.56 10.07
N LEU A 3 -4.41 9.88 8.95
CA LEU A 3 -4.29 8.44 8.87
C LEU A 3 -2.79 8.13 9.07
N SER A 4 -2.48 7.09 9.85
CA SER A 4 -1.16 6.69 10.31
C SER A 4 -0.01 6.87 9.31
N ASP A 5 1.21 7.04 9.82
CA ASP A 5 2.47 7.23 9.07
C ASP A 5 2.80 6.13 8.03
N SER A 6 2.00 5.09 7.86
CA SER A 6 2.11 4.13 6.75
C SER A 6 0.83 3.31 6.60
N LEU A 7 0.55 2.84 5.37
CA LEU A 7 -0.59 1.99 5.02
C LEU A 7 -0.13 0.72 4.31
N ILE A 8 -0.65 -0.42 4.76
CA ILE A 8 -0.50 -1.70 4.07
C ILE A 8 -1.87 -2.15 3.58
N VAL A 9 -2.00 -2.44 2.29
CA VAL A 9 -3.22 -3.00 1.70
C VAL A 9 -3.04 -4.49 1.48
N LEU A 10 -3.94 -5.29 2.03
CA LEU A 10 -3.97 -6.74 1.84
C LEU A 10 -5.15 -7.13 0.95
N TYR A 11 -4.89 -7.98 -0.05
CA TYR A 11 -5.91 -8.54 -0.92
C TYR A 11 -5.64 -10.03 -1.13
N GLY A 12 -6.64 -10.87 -0.84
CA GLY A 12 -6.56 -12.32 -1.05
C GLY A 12 -5.43 -13.01 -0.27
N GLY A 13 -5.10 -12.51 0.93
CA GLY A 13 -4.02 -13.06 1.77
C GLY A 13 -2.60 -12.69 1.35
N LYS A 14 -2.45 -11.75 0.40
CA LYS A 14 -1.16 -11.20 -0.03
C LYS A 14 -1.16 -9.69 0.13
N ILE A 15 0.03 -9.12 0.30
CA ILE A 15 0.20 -7.66 0.23
C ILE A 15 -0.06 -7.22 -1.22
N ALA A 16 -0.94 -6.25 -1.37
CA ALA A 16 -1.32 -5.63 -2.63
C ALA A 16 -0.59 -4.30 -2.83
N ALA A 17 -0.38 -3.54 -1.76
CA ALA A 17 0.41 -2.30 -1.78
C ALA A 17 0.90 -1.94 -0.39
N TYR A 18 1.96 -1.15 -0.35
CA TYR A 18 2.50 -0.50 0.82
C TYR A 18 2.78 0.97 0.52
N PHE A 19 2.44 1.84 1.46
CA PHE A 19 2.65 3.27 1.37
C PHE A 19 3.29 3.76 2.66
N GLU A 20 4.49 4.34 2.59
CA GLU A 20 5.15 5.03 3.72
C GLU A 20 4.53 6.40 3.99
N ASP A 21 3.77 6.94 3.04
CA ASP A 21 3.11 8.22 3.18
C ASP A 21 1.71 8.13 2.61
N THR A 22 0.73 8.22 3.49
CA THR A 22 -0.69 8.21 3.10
C THR A 22 -1.21 9.58 2.71
N SER A 23 -0.41 10.64 2.84
CA SER A 23 -0.82 12.00 2.48
C SER A 23 -1.05 12.17 0.98
N GLN A 24 -0.43 11.32 0.16
CA GLN A 24 -0.59 11.32 -1.30
C GLN A 24 -1.63 10.29 -1.80
N LEU A 25 -2.24 9.53 -0.90
CA LEU A 25 -3.29 8.57 -1.26
C LEU A 25 -4.62 9.30 -1.37
N ASP A 26 -5.25 9.19 -2.54
CA ASP A 26 -6.65 9.56 -2.73
C ASP A 26 -7.58 8.34 -2.49
N ASP A 27 -8.86 8.62 -2.23
CA ASP A 27 -9.85 7.58 -1.92
C ASP A 27 -10.05 6.60 -3.10
N GLU A 28 -9.90 7.08 -4.34
CA GLU A 28 -10.09 6.28 -5.54
C GLU A 28 -8.94 5.27 -5.71
N MET A 29 -7.70 5.73 -5.62
CA MET A 29 -6.49 4.95 -5.65
C MET A 29 -6.49 3.93 -4.52
N MET A 30 -6.86 4.34 -3.30
CA MET A 30 -7.03 3.40 -2.18
C MET A 30 -8.03 2.30 -2.54
N GLY A 31 -9.19 2.67 -3.09
CA GLY A 31 -10.22 1.74 -3.56
C GLY A 31 -9.71 0.76 -4.62
N GLU A 32 -8.92 1.23 -5.60
CA GLU A 32 -8.32 0.38 -6.62
C GLU A 32 -7.41 -0.70 -6.03
N TYR A 33 -6.58 -0.35 -5.03
CA TYR A 33 -5.72 -1.32 -4.34
C TYR A 33 -6.52 -2.27 -3.43
N MET A 34 -7.53 -1.76 -2.72
CA MET A 34 -8.37 -2.56 -1.82
C MET A 34 -9.23 -3.59 -2.57
N LEU A 35 -9.65 -3.27 -3.79
CA LEU A 35 -10.41 -4.16 -4.67
C LEU A 35 -9.50 -5.09 -5.50
N GLY A 36 -8.18 -4.91 -5.42
CA GLY A 36 -7.20 -5.69 -6.18
C GLY A 36 -7.16 -5.34 -7.68
N LEU A 37 -7.68 -4.18 -8.07
CA LEU A 37 -7.61 -3.66 -9.44
C LEU A 37 -6.20 -3.15 -9.77
N LYS A 38 -5.52 -2.59 -8.76
CA LYS A 38 -4.10 -2.26 -8.79
C LYS A 38 -3.33 -3.06 -7.75
N ARG A 39 -2.06 -3.34 -8.07
CA ARG A 39 -1.14 -4.04 -7.19
C ARG A 39 0.27 -3.52 -7.46
N GLN A 40 0.99 -3.15 -6.40
CA GLN A 40 2.42 -2.86 -6.48
C GLN A 40 3.19 -4.14 -6.81
N SER A 41 4.28 -4.00 -7.54
CA SER A 41 5.17 -5.12 -7.82
C SER A 41 5.78 -5.67 -6.52
N ASP A 42 6.14 -6.95 -6.53
CA ASP A 42 6.75 -7.58 -5.36
C ASP A 42 8.10 -6.92 -4.98
N GLU A 43 8.76 -6.26 -5.94
CA GLU A 43 9.97 -5.46 -5.69
C GLU A 43 9.65 -4.17 -4.92
N GLU A 44 8.58 -3.45 -5.29
CA GLU A 44 8.13 -2.25 -4.58
C GLU A 44 7.67 -2.57 -3.15
N ILE A 45 6.94 -3.68 -2.98
CA ILE A 45 6.52 -4.18 -1.67
C ILE A 45 7.73 -4.66 -0.85
N GLY A 46 8.72 -5.30 -1.50
CA GLY A 46 9.90 -5.86 -0.84
C GLY A 46 10.93 -4.82 -0.39
N ARG A 47 11.00 -3.65 -1.05
CA ARG A 47 11.89 -2.54 -0.66
C ARG A 47 11.58 -1.92 0.71
N VAL A 48 10.41 -2.24 1.25
CA VAL A 48 9.90 -1.78 2.56
C VAL A 48 10.56 -2.49 3.73
N CYS A 49 11.16 -3.66 3.49
CA CYS A 49 12.05 -4.31 4.45
C CYS A 49 13.37 -3.52 4.51
N HIS A 50 13.35 -2.31 5.08
CA HIS A 50 14.55 -1.57 5.38
C HIS A 50 15.34 -2.31 6.47
N GLU A 51 16.30 -3.14 6.06
CA GLU A 51 17.41 -3.53 6.91
C GLU A 51 18.25 -2.29 7.21
N ARG A 52 18.14 -1.77 8.44
CA ARG A 52 19.28 -1.27 9.24
C ARG A 52 19.01 -1.39 10.73
#